data_AF-A0A3D8UQ09-F1
#
_entry.id   AF-A0A3D8UQ09-F1
#
_cell.length_a   1.000
_cell.length_b   1.000
_cell.length_c   1.000
_cell.angle_alpha   90.00
_cell.angle_beta   90.00
_cell.angle_gamma   90.00
#
_symmetry.space_group_name_H-M   'P 1'
#
loop_
_entity.id
_entity.type
_entity.pdbx_description
1 polymer ?
#
loop_
_entity_poly.entity_id
_entity_poly.type
_entity_poly.pdbx_seq_one_letter_code
_entity_poly.pdbx_strand_id
1 'polypeptide(L)'
;MLRYFTLSDKLTQIGFGGGCHWCTETVFASLIGVVEVEQGWIASDGDADSFSEAVIVTFDPQQIPLKDLVQIHLLTHSSSSDHKFR
;
A
#
# COMPACT_ATOMS: atom_id res chain seq x y z
N MET A 1 9.46 12.36 26.48
CA MET A 1 8.08 12.02 26.88
C MET A 1 7.18 13.19 26.52
N LEU A 2 6.86 13.37 25.24
CA LEU A 2 5.85 14.33 24.80
C LEU A 2 4.77 13.56 24.07
N ARG A 3 3.57 13.71 24.64
CA ARG A 3 2.33 13.04 24.29
C ARG A 3 1.90 13.52 22.92
N TYR A 4 1.85 12.62 21.92
CA TYR A 4 1.15 12.93 20.68
C TYR A 4 -0.34 12.99 21.00
N PHE A 5 -0.87 14.20 20.86
CA PHE A 5 -2.29 14.51 20.88
C PHE A 5 -3.02 13.57 19.92
N THR A 6 -3.87 12.71 20.47
CA THR A 6 -4.90 12.00 19.71
C THR A 6 -5.93 13.04 19.28
N LEU A 7 -5.81 13.56 18.06
CA LEU A 7 -6.97 14.05 17.33
C LEU A 7 -7.45 12.91 16.46
N SER A 8 -8.77 12.74 16.39
CA SER A 8 -9.46 11.64 15.72
C SER A 8 -9.32 11.75 14.19
N ASP A 9 -8.11 11.60 13.67
CA ASP A 9 -7.86 11.43 12.25
C ASP A 9 -8.02 9.94 11.93
N LYS A 10 -9.09 9.61 11.21
CA LYS A 10 -9.37 8.23 10.79
C LYS A 10 -8.25 7.76 9.87
N LEU A 11 -7.25 7.09 10.46
CA LEU A 11 -6.28 6.33 9.69
C LEU A 11 -7.04 5.34 8.83
N THR A 12 -6.63 5.25 7.58
CA THR A 12 -7.23 4.38 6.57
C THR A 12 -6.20 3.32 6.18
N GLN A 13 -6.67 2.11 5.91
CA GLN A 13 -5.85 1.01 5.44
C GLN A 13 -6.22 0.64 4.01
N ILE A 14 -5.20 0.33 3.20
CA ILE A 14 -5.38 -0.19 1.85
C ILE A 14 -4.28 -1.18 1.49
N GLY A 15 -4.64 -2.22 0.75
CA GLY A 15 -3.69 -3.18 0.18
C GLY A 15 -3.19 -2.76 -1.20
N PHE A 16 -1.88 -2.82 -1.42
CA PHE A 16 -1.25 -2.67 -2.73
C PHE A 16 -0.50 -3.96 -3.08
N GLY A 17 -0.91 -4.62 -4.17
CA GLY A 17 -0.30 -5.85 -4.67
C GLY A 17 0.20 -5.71 -6.10
N GLY A 18 0.75 -6.80 -6.64
CA GLY A 18 1.13 -6.90 -8.06
C GLY A 18 2.63 -6.97 -8.33
N GLY A 19 3.49 -6.92 -7.31
CA GLY A 19 4.95 -7.05 -7.43
C GLY A 19 5.61 -7.46 -6.11
N CYS A 20 6.93 -7.37 -6.05
CA CYS A 20 7.71 -7.70 -4.86
C CYS A 20 7.38 -6.76 -3.68
N HIS A 21 6.89 -7.31 -2.56
CA HIS A 21 6.48 -6.57 -1.37
C HIS A 21 7.64 -5.78 -0.76
N TRP A 22 8.89 -6.25 -0.88
CA TRP A 22 10.06 -5.52 -0.40
C TRP A 22 10.25 -4.18 -1.12
N CYS A 23 10.06 -4.18 -2.44
CA CYS A 23 10.17 -2.95 -3.23
C CYS A 23 9.03 -1.99 -2.91
N THR A 24 7.81 -2.52 -2.81
CA THR A 24 6.61 -1.72 -2.55
C THR A 24 6.61 -1.14 -1.14
N GLU A 25 7.03 -1.90 -0.13
CA GLU A 25 7.18 -1.43 1.25
C GLU A 25 8.13 -0.24 1.33
N THR A 26 9.32 -0.37 0.73
CA THR A 26 10.35 0.67 0.80
C THR A 26 9.85 2.00 0.22
N VAL A 27 9.05 1.95 -0.85
CA VAL A 27 8.43 3.15 -1.44
C VAL A 27 7.47 3.79 -0.44
N PHE A 28 6.50 3.04 0.08
CA PHE A 28 5.45 3.59 0.94
C PHE A 28 5.96 4.03 2.32
N ALA A 29 6.90 3.29 2.91
CA ALA A 29 7.49 3.62 4.21
C ALA A 29 8.24 4.96 4.21
N SER A 30 8.61 5.48 3.03
CA SER A 30 9.28 6.76 2.88
C SER A 30 8.33 7.97 2.76
N LEU A 31 7.02 7.75 2.64
CA LEU A 31 6.04 8.82 2.37
C LEU A 31 5.55 9.50 3.65
N ILE A 32 5.49 10.83 3.61
CA ILE A 32 4.86 11.63 4.67
C ILE A 32 3.35 11.35 4.65
N GLY A 33 2.77 11.07 5.82
CA GLY A 33 1.36 10.70 5.97
C GLY A 33 1.10 9.19 5.96
N VAL A 34 2.09 8.36 5.62
CA VAL A 34 2.06 6.92 5.90
C VAL A 34 2.53 6.68 7.34
N VAL A 35 1.75 5.89 8.08
CA VAL A 35 1.97 5.58 9.51
C VAL A 35 2.63 4.22 9.65
N GLU A 36 2.20 3.24 8.87
CA GLU A 36 2.66 1.86 8.96
C GLU A 36 2.52 1.16 7.60
N VAL A 37 3.45 0.26 7.31
CA VAL A 37 3.41 -0.62 6.15
C VAL A 37 3.68 -2.04 6.61
N GLU A 38 2.74 -2.94 6.37
CA GLU A 38 2.87 -4.36 6.73
C GLU A 38 3.01 -5.20 5.46
N GLN A 39 3.99 -6.10 5.44
CA GLN A 39 4.18 -7.05 4.34
C GLN A 39 3.23 -8.24 4.48
N GLY A 40 2.73 -8.77 3.36
CA GLY A 40 1.92 -9.98 3.40
C GLY A 40 1.39 -10.41 2.04
N TRP A 41 0.20 -11.00 2.10
CA TRP A 41 -0.49 -11.56 0.94
C TRP A 41 -1.95 -11.13 0.98
N ILE A 42 -2.49 -10.67 -0.14
CA ILE A 42 -3.90 -10.33 -0.30
C ILE A 42 -4.53 -11.26 -1.35
N ALA A 43 -5.80 -11.60 -1.15
CA ALA A 43 -6.60 -12.33 -2.11
C ALA A 43 -7.87 -11.53 -2.39
N SER A 44 -8.41 -11.64 -3.60
CA SER A 44 -9.73 -11.07 -3.89
C SER A 44 -10.81 -11.99 -3.33
N ASP A 45 -11.94 -11.41 -2.93
CA ASP A 45 -13.15 -12.18 -2.75
C ASP A 45 -13.64 -12.67 -4.13
N GLY A 46 -14.11 -13.92 -4.21
CA GLY A 46 -14.66 -14.52 -5.44
C GLY A 46 -13.70 -15.50 -6.12
N ASP A 47 -13.82 -15.64 -7.44
CA ASP A 47 -13.11 -16.69 -8.21
C ASP A 47 -11.58 -16.46 -8.34
N ALA A 48 -11.09 -15.27 -7.95
CA ALA A 48 -9.68 -14.91 -7.94
C ALA A 48 -9.13 -14.87 -6.50
N ASP A 49 -9.34 -15.96 -5.76
CA ASP A 49 -8.96 -16.13 -4.35
C ASP A 49 -7.49 -16.50 -4.12
N SER A 50 -6.71 -16.66 -5.20
CA SER A 50 -5.29 -16.94 -5.10
C SER A 50 -4.55 -15.78 -4.44
N PHE A 51 -3.86 -16.07 -3.34
CA PHE A 51 -3.01 -15.10 -2.64
C PHE A 51 -1.95 -14.52 -3.58
N SER A 52 -1.86 -13.20 -3.56
CA SER A 52 -0.86 -12.42 -4.27
C SER A 52 -0.04 -11.59 -3.29
N GLU A 53 1.24 -11.47 -3.59
CA GLU A 53 2.18 -10.67 -2.81
C GLU A 53 1.74 -9.20 -2.74
N ALA A 54 1.75 -8.63 -1.54
CA ALA A 54 1.25 -7.28 -1.30
C ALA A 54 1.78 -6.65 -0.01
N VAL A 55 1.48 -5.36 0.15
CA VAL A 55 1.62 -4.62 1.41
C VAL A 55 0.29 -4.02 1.84
N ILE A 56 0.07 -3.91 3.15
CA ILE A 56 -1.02 -3.14 3.74
C ILE A 56 -0.44 -1.81 4.20
N VAL A 57 -0.98 -0.70 3.70
CA VAL A 57 -0.53 0.66 4.02
C VAL A 57 -1.57 1.33 4.91
N THR A 58 -1.16 1.68 6.13
CA THR A 58 -1.93 2.50 7.05
C THR A 58 -1.50 3.96 6.89
N PHE A 59 -2.42 4.86 6.55
CA PHE A 59 -2.11 6.25 6.23
C PHE A 59 -3.17 7.23 6.74
N ASP A 60 -2.76 8.49 6.89
CA ASP A 60 -3.64 9.61 7.19
C ASP A 60 -4.13 10.29 5.89
N PRO A 61 -5.42 10.17 5.53
CA PRO A 61 -5.96 10.74 4.30
C PRO A 61 -5.95 12.28 4.27
N GLN A 62 -5.77 12.96 5.42
CA GLN A 62 -5.60 14.41 5.45
C GLN A 62 -4.19 14.84 5.04
N GLN A 63 -3.19 14.00 5.28
CA GLN A 63 -1.80 14.26 4.90
C GLN A 63 -1.47 13.73 3.50
N ILE A 64 -1.98 12.55 3.16
CA ILE A 64 -1.79 11.94 1.84
C ILE A 64 -3.11 11.31 1.34
N PRO A 65 -3.76 11.87 0.31
CA PRO A 65 -5.01 11.32 -0.18
C PRO A 65 -4.76 9.99 -0.92
N LEU A 66 -5.72 9.09 -0.87
CA LEU A 66 -5.64 7.76 -1.51
C LEU A 66 -5.21 7.83 -2.99
N LYS A 67 -5.71 8.82 -3.73
CA LYS A 67 -5.37 9.00 -5.15
C LYS A 67 -3.86 9.14 -5.39
N ASP A 68 -3.14 9.76 -4.45
CA ASP A 68 -1.70 10.00 -4.57
C ASP A 68 -0.95 8.68 -4.28
N LEU A 69 -1.40 7.90 -3.30
CA LEU A 69 -0.87 6.54 -3.05
C LEU A 69 -1.07 5.63 -4.27
N VAL A 70 -2.26 5.66 -4.88
CA VAL A 70 -2.54 4.90 -6.12
C VAL A 70 -1.65 5.39 -7.27
N GLN A 71 -1.47 6.70 -7.43
CA GLN A 71 -0.60 7.25 -8.47
C GLN A 71 0.87 6.83 -8.25
N ILE A 72 1.37 6.90 -7.03
CA ILE A 72 2.73 6.44 -6.68
C ILE A 72 2.90 4.96 -6.97
N HIS A 73 1.92 4.13 -6.59
CA HIS A 73 1.92 2.70 -6.89
C HIS A 73 2.06 2.46 -8.40
N LEU A 74 1.21 3.08 -9.21
CA LEU A 74 1.23 2.91 -10.67
C LEU A 74 2.50 3.46 -11.34
N LEU A 75 3.18 4.45 -10.75
CA LEU A 75 4.41 5.02 -11.29
C LEU A 75 5.66 4.23 -10.90
N THR A 76 5.65 3.59 -9.73
CA THR A 76 6.80 2.85 -9.20
C THR A 76 6.72 1.35 -9.48
N HIS A 77 5.51 0.84 -9.72
CA HIS A 77 5.26 -0.51 -10.16
C HIS A 77 5.26 -0.57 -11.69
N SER A 78 6.28 -1.19 -12.27
CA SER A 78 6.32 -1.43 -13.72
C SER A 78 5.51 -2.68 -14.06
N SER A 79 4.20 -2.53 -14.27
CA SER A 79 3.31 -3.57 -14.80
C SER A 79 3.27 -3.60 -16.33
N SER A 80 4.27 -3.02 -17.01
CA SER A 80 4.32 -2.92 -18.48
C SER A 80 4.99 -4.13 -19.16
N SER A 81 5.37 -5.14 -18.39
CA SER A 81 5.94 -6.37 -18.94
C SER A 81 4.83 -7.37 -19.26
N ASP A 82 4.79 -7.81 -20.51
CA ASP A 82 3.89 -8.88 -20.96
C ASP A 82 4.24 -10.16 -20.17
N HIS A 83 3.40 -10.51 -19.20
CA HIS A 83 3.65 -11.61 -18.28
C HIS A 83 3.60 -12.92 -19.08
N LYS A 84 4.78 -13.48 -19.40
CA LYS A 84 4.91 -14.76 -20.14
C LYS A 84 4.29 -15.99 -19.48
N PHE A 85 3.69 -15.83 -18.30
CA PHE A 85 3.13 -16.91 -17.49
C PHE A 85 1.69 -16.61 -17.01
N ARG A 86 0.95 -15.76 -17.73
CA ARG A 86 -0.51 -15.68 -17.60
C ARG A 86 -1.19 -16.18 -18.87
#